data_AF-A0A2V5RBQ9-F1
#
_entry.id   AF-A0A2V5RBQ9-F1
#
_cell.length_a   1.000
_cell.length_b   1.000
_cell.length_c   1.000
_cell.angle_alpha   90.00
_cell.angle_beta   90.00
_cell.angle_gamma   90.00
#
_symmetry.space_group_name_H-M   'P 1'
#
loop_
_entity.id
_entity.type
_entity.pdbx_description
1 polymer ?
#
loop_
_entity_poly.entity_id
_entity_poly.type
_entity_poly.pdbx_seq_one_letter_code
_entity_poly.pdbx_strand_id
1 'polypeptide(L)'
;MKRDTPHDGGYQAQFTTTRWSIVLSCSDHGSDEAEAQAALAELCKIYWRPVFAFICREGHSVPDAQDLTQDFFARLLKGRLLQSADRSRGRFRSLLLKVLQRFLHDEVDKRSARKRGGDLRFVSWDDWMAEAPSHLSIPQWESDNWSPERIFDVRWAATVVERALRRLGDECEKRGRRRIFDVLSGCLAAEREDISYATFARILGLQETAVKNLVHRLRDRYRNLLREEVAQTVGGANQIDDELRYLCAALAASE
;
A
#
# COMPACT_ATOMS: atom_id res chain seq x y z
N MET A 1 7.51 51.20 26.64
CA MET A 1 6.12 50.75 26.38
C MET A 1 5.85 51.14 24.93
N LYS A 2 5.90 50.27 23.93
CA LYS A 2 5.20 48.99 23.73
C LYS A 2 6.09 47.97 23.00
N ARG A 3 5.80 46.69 23.25
CA ARG A 3 6.51 45.51 22.75
C ARG A 3 6.19 45.26 21.28
N ASP A 4 7.23 44.91 20.53
CA ASP A 4 7.13 44.21 19.24
C ASP A 4 6.50 42.83 19.45
N THR A 5 5.44 42.55 18.70
CA THR A 5 4.87 41.20 18.54
C THR A 5 5.54 40.53 17.34
N PRO A 6 6.10 39.31 17.48
CA PRO A 6 6.62 38.58 16.33
C PRO A 6 5.46 38.01 15.51
N HIS A 7 5.62 38.10 14.19
CA HIS A 7 4.80 37.47 13.17
C HIS A 7 4.85 35.95 13.35
N ASP A 8 3.71 35.36 13.71
CA ASP A 8 3.50 33.91 13.82
C ASP A 8 3.56 33.31 12.41
N GLY A 9 4.74 32.79 12.05
CA GLY A 9 4.98 32.02 10.84
C GLY A 9 4.25 30.69 10.93
N GLY A 10 2.97 30.71 10.57
CA GLY A 10 2.16 29.50 10.41
C GLY A 10 2.88 28.52 9.49
N TYR A 11 3.36 27.43 10.07
CA TYR A 11 3.84 26.26 9.36
C TYR A 11 2.76 25.84 8.35
N GLN A 12 3.01 26.12 7.06
CA GLN A 12 2.28 25.50 5.96
C GLN A 12 2.49 23.99 6.09
N ALA A 13 1.51 23.32 6.69
CA ALA A 13 1.39 21.87 6.61
C ALA A 13 1.31 21.53 5.13
N GLN A 14 2.41 21.05 4.56
CA GLN A 14 2.45 20.50 3.21
C GLN A 14 1.32 19.48 3.13
N PHE A 15 0.29 19.81 2.34
CA PHE A 15 -0.83 18.92 2.06
C PHE A 15 -0.25 17.62 1.52
N THR A 16 -0.18 16.60 2.38
CA THR A 16 0.30 15.29 1.97
C THR A 16 -0.86 14.71 1.17
N THR A 17 -0.70 14.60 -0.14
CA THR A 17 -1.73 14.11 -1.07
C THR A 17 -2.07 12.64 -0.73
N THR A 18 -2.98 12.46 0.23
CA THR A 18 -3.56 11.15 0.57
C THR A 18 -4.23 10.52 -0.64
N ARG A 19 -4.39 9.19 -0.67
CA ARG A 19 -5.09 8.55 -1.80
C ARG A 19 -6.54 8.97 -1.90
N TRP A 20 -7.15 9.36 -0.78
CA TRP A 20 -8.43 10.07 -0.76
C TRP A 20 -8.37 11.46 -1.39
N SER A 21 -7.32 12.24 -1.20
CA SER A 21 -7.22 13.56 -1.84
C SER A 21 -6.99 13.46 -3.36
N ILE A 22 -6.45 12.35 -3.88
CA ILE A 22 -6.38 12.06 -5.33
C ILE A 22 -7.79 11.81 -5.90
N VAL A 23 -8.53 10.94 -5.22
CA VAL A 23 -9.92 10.60 -5.54
C VAL A 23 -10.78 11.86 -5.57
N LEU A 24 -10.57 12.76 -4.60
CA LEU A 24 -11.26 14.04 -4.49
C LEU A 24 -10.72 15.10 -5.48
N SER A 25 -9.42 15.15 -5.78
CA SER A 25 -8.85 16.13 -6.72
C SER A 25 -9.27 15.85 -8.16
N CYS A 26 -9.45 14.59 -8.56
CA CYS A 26 -10.02 14.22 -9.85
C CYS A 26 -11.49 14.71 -10.06
N SER A 27 -12.14 15.22 -9.02
CA SER A 27 -13.49 15.79 -9.08
C SER A 27 -13.50 17.33 -9.15
N ASP A 28 -12.38 17.99 -8.83
CA ASP A 28 -12.26 19.46 -8.83
C ASP A 28 -11.55 19.94 -10.10
N HIS A 29 -12.19 20.84 -10.86
CA HIS A 29 -11.68 21.37 -12.14
C HIS A 29 -10.44 22.29 -12.04
N GLY A 30 -9.74 22.27 -10.90
CA GLY A 30 -8.62 23.18 -10.61
C GLY A 30 -7.34 22.50 -10.11
N SER A 31 -7.28 21.16 -10.02
CA SER A 31 -6.04 20.46 -9.65
C SER A 31 -5.07 20.37 -10.83
N ASP A 32 -3.77 20.39 -10.55
CA ASP A 32 -2.73 20.15 -11.55
C ASP A 32 -2.89 18.73 -12.14
N GLU A 33 -3.29 18.65 -13.41
CA GLU A 33 -3.57 17.40 -14.15
C GLU A 33 -2.39 16.42 -14.04
N ALA A 34 -1.15 16.94 -13.98
CA ALA A 34 0.06 16.14 -13.84
C ALA A 34 0.14 15.46 -12.46
N GLU A 35 -0.24 16.16 -11.38
CA GLU A 35 -0.25 15.61 -10.02
C GLU A 35 -1.35 14.54 -9.89
N ALA A 36 -2.55 14.80 -10.44
CA ALA A 36 -3.63 13.84 -10.46
C ALA A 36 -3.22 12.55 -11.20
N GLN A 37 -2.60 12.67 -12.38
CA GLN A 37 -2.16 11.52 -13.17
C GLN A 37 -1.06 10.71 -12.48
N ALA A 38 -0.06 11.38 -11.88
CA ALA A 38 1.01 10.71 -11.13
C ALA A 38 0.45 9.93 -9.93
N ALA A 39 -0.52 10.52 -9.25
CA ALA A 39 -1.10 9.94 -8.06
C ALA A 39 -2.07 8.77 -8.40
N LEU A 40 -2.80 8.84 -9.52
CA LEU A 40 -3.54 7.71 -10.07
C LEU A 40 -2.62 6.54 -10.48
N ALA A 41 -1.48 6.85 -11.10
CA ALA A 41 -0.48 5.82 -11.44
C ALA A 41 0.06 5.14 -10.17
N GLU A 42 0.31 5.90 -9.10
CA GLU A 42 0.66 5.32 -7.80
C GLU A 42 -0.47 4.44 -7.24
N LEU A 43 -1.72 4.87 -7.32
CA LEU A 43 -2.87 4.07 -6.87
C LEU A 43 -2.94 2.72 -7.60
N CYS A 44 -2.71 2.72 -8.92
CA CYS A 44 -2.60 1.48 -9.68
C CYS A 44 -1.45 0.60 -9.17
N LYS A 45 -0.24 1.15 -8.92
CA LYS A 45 0.90 0.37 -8.37
C LYS A 45 0.57 -0.28 -7.05
N ILE A 46 -0.12 0.46 -6.19
CA ILE A 46 -0.50 0.06 -4.84
C ILE A 46 -1.48 -1.11 -4.87
N TYR A 47 -2.51 -1.02 -5.70
CA TYR A 47 -3.62 -1.95 -5.65
C TYR A 47 -3.58 -3.04 -6.70
N TRP A 48 -2.64 -2.99 -7.65
CA TRP A 48 -2.50 -3.99 -8.70
C TRP A 48 -2.42 -5.41 -8.15
N ARG A 49 -1.45 -5.66 -7.25
CA ARG A 49 -1.23 -7.00 -6.66
C ARG A 49 -2.45 -7.50 -5.85
N PRO A 50 -3.04 -6.71 -4.93
CA PRO A 50 -4.29 -7.11 -4.26
C PRO A 50 -5.42 -7.46 -5.22
N VAL A 51 -5.66 -6.63 -6.25
CA VAL A 51 -6.74 -6.85 -7.23
C VAL A 51 -6.49 -8.11 -8.06
N PHE A 52 -5.27 -8.25 -8.61
CA PHE A 52 -4.90 -9.43 -9.39
C PHE A 52 -5.04 -10.73 -8.58
N ALA A 53 -4.54 -10.74 -7.34
CA ALA A 53 -4.63 -11.91 -6.47
C ALA A 53 -6.09 -12.26 -6.11
N PHE A 54 -6.94 -11.25 -5.90
CA PHE A 54 -8.38 -11.44 -5.70
C PHE A 54 -9.01 -12.13 -6.92
N ILE A 55 -8.73 -11.64 -8.13
CA ILE A 55 -9.29 -12.18 -9.38
C ILE A 55 -8.82 -13.61 -9.62
N CYS A 56 -7.53 -13.91 -9.39
CA CYS A 56 -7.03 -15.29 -9.45
C CYS A 56 -7.78 -16.22 -8.47
N ARG A 57 -8.10 -15.73 -7.26
CA ARG A 57 -8.83 -16.51 -6.26
C ARG A 57 -10.30 -16.77 -6.65
N GLU A 58 -10.91 -15.86 -7.40
CA GLU A 58 -12.25 -16.08 -7.98
C GLU A 58 -12.26 -17.19 -9.07
N GLY A 59 -11.12 -17.83 -9.34
CA GLY A 59 -11.02 -18.99 -10.23
C GLY A 59 -10.63 -18.64 -11.66
N HIS A 60 -10.23 -17.39 -11.92
CA HIS A 60 -9.75 -16.98 -13.24
C HIS A 60 -8.34 -17.51 -13.51
N SER A 61 -8.06 -17.88 -14.76
CA SER A 61 -6.71 -18.22 -15.20
C SER A 61 -5.77 -17.01 -15.04
N VAL A 62 -4.47 -17.24 -14.91
CA VAL A 62 -3.49 -16.14 -14.79
C VAL A 62 -3.62 -15.13 -15.95
N PRO A 63 -3.71 -15.54 -17.23
CA PRO A 63 -3.95 -14.61 -18.33
C PRO A 63 -5.27 -13.84 -18.20
N ASP A 64 -6.38 -14.51 -17.90
CA ASP A 64 -7.67 -13.85 -17.72
C ASP A 64 -7.64 -12.84 -16.55
N ALA A 65 -6.94 -13.18 -15.48
CA ALA A 65 -6.82 -12.33 -14.31
C ALA A 65 -5.97 -11.08 -14.61
N GLN A 66 -4.94 -11.20 -15.45
CA GLN A 66 -4.19 -10.04 -15.93
C GLN A 66 -5.11 -9.09 -16.70
N ASP A 67 -5.89 -9.61 -17.63
CA ASP A 67 -6.80 -8.82 -18.48
C ASP A 67 -7.89 -8.14 -17.66
N LEU A 68 -8.53 -8.89 -16.77
CA LEU A 68 -9.55 -8.35 -15.87
C LEU A 68 -8.98 -7.29 -14.94
N THR A 69 -7.73 -7.44 -14.49
CA THR A 69 -7.06 -6.41 -13.67
C THR A 69 -6.83 -5.14 -14.50
N GLN A 70 -6.35 -5.27 -15.75
CA GLN A 70 -6.18 -4.14 -16.67
C GLN A 70 -7.50 -3.41 -16.90
N ASP A 71 -8.54 -4.16 -17.25
CA ASP A 71 -9.87 -3.63 -17.53
C ASP A 71 -10.49 -2.95 -16.31
N PHE A 72 -10.31 -3.53 -15.13
CA PHE A 72 -10.74 -2.95 -13.87
C PHE A 72 -10.13 -1.56 -13.67
N PHE A 73 -8.81 -1.44 -13.74
CA PHE A 73 -8.14 -0.15 -13.55
C PHE A 73 -8.47 0.82 -14.69
N ALA A 74 -8.54 0.37 -15.95
CA ALA A 74 -8.95 1.22 -17.06
C ALA A 74 -10.37 1.79 -16.87
N ARG A 75 -11.31 1.00 -16.35
CA ARG A 75 -12.68 1.45 -16.03
C ARG A 75 -12.72 2.31 -14.78
N LEU A 76 -11.90 2.01 -13.77
CA LEU A 76 -11.77 2.83 -12.57
C LEU A 76 -11.27 4.25 -12.91
N LEU A 77 -10.26 4.34 -13.78
CA LEU A 77 -9.67 5.60 -14.23
C LEU A 77 -10.60 6.39 -15.17
N LYS A 78 -11.35 5.72 -16.04
CA LYS A 78 -12.33 6.38 -16.94
C LYS A 78 -13.67 6.70 -16.26
N GLY A 79 -13.94 6.10 -15.11
CA GLY A 79 -15.24 6.16 -14.44
C GLY A 79 -15.37 7.35 -13.48
N ARG A 80 -16.61 7.79 -13.26
CA ARG A 80 -16.95 8.78 -12.21
C ARG A 80 -16.91 8.22 -10.78
N LEU A 81 -16.38 7.01 -10.62
CA LEU A 81 -16.44 6.30 -9.35
C LEU A 81 -15.48 6.94 -8.34
N LEU A 82 -14.32 7.40 -8.80
CA LEU A 82 -13.42 8.24 -8.00
C LEU A 82 -14.07 9.61 -7.73
N GLN A 83 -14.80 10.17 -8.69
CA GLN A 83 -15.47 11.48 -8.53
C GLN A 83 -16.64 11.47 -7.53
N SER A 84 -17.24 10.31 -7.26
CA SER A 84 -18.37 10.14 -6.33
C SER A 84 -17.98 9.50 -5.00
N ALA A 85 -16.70 9.17 -4.84
CA ALA A 85 -16.18 8.52 -3.66
C ALA A 85 -16.03 9.55 -2.52
N ASP A 86 -16.64 9.23 -1.39
CA ASP A 86 -16.65 10.10 -0.21
C ASP A 86 -15.83 9.46 0.91
N ARG A 87 -14.78 10.17 1.32
CA ARG A 87 -13.87 9.75 2.41
C ARG A 87 -14.58 9.57 3.75
N SER A 88 -15.70 10.24 3.97
CA SER A 88 -16.50 10.13 5.21
C SER A 88 -17.20 8.77 5.31
N ARG A 89 -17.37 8.06 4.19
CA ARG A 89 -18.11 6.80 4.11
C ARG A 89 -17.26 5.57 4.42
N GLY A 90 -15.97 5.73 4.71
CA GLY A 90 -15.12 4.64 5.19
C GLY A 90 -13.73 4.61 4.55
N ARG A 91 -13.11 3.43 4.58
CA ARG A 91 -11.74 3.20 4.09
C ARG A 91 -11.73 3.01 2.57
N PHE A 92 -10.72 3.56 1.89
CA PHE A 92 -10.60 3.44 0.44
C PHE A 92 -10.50 1.98 -0.02
N ARG A 93 -9.78 1.15 0.77
CA ARG A 93 -9.66 -0.30 0.56
C ARG A 93 -11.03 -0.98 0.43
N SER A 94 -11.95 -0.70 1.35
CA SER A 94 -13.28 -1.30 1.37
C SER A 94 -14.13 -0.84 0.18
N LEU A 95 -14.00 0.42 -0.23
CA LEU A 95 -14.62 0.92 -1.45
C LEU A 95 -14.08 0.17 -2.68
N LEU A 96 -12.75 0.09 -2.82
CA LEU A 96 -12.11 -0.54 -3.97
C LEU A 96 -12.51 -2.01 -4.11
N LEU A 97 -12.50 -2.76 -2.99
CA LEU A 97 -12.93 -4.16 -2.96
C LEU A 97 -14.38 -4.33 -3.41
N LYS A 98 -15.29 -3.48 -2.91
CA LYS A 98 -16.71 -3.51 -3.30
C LYS A 98 -16.90 -3.19 -4.80
N VAL A 99 -16.08 -2.29 -5.34
CA VAL A 99 -16.12 -1.91 -6.76
C VAL A 99 -15.57 -3.04 -7.63
N LEU A 100 -14.51 -3.71 -7.18
CA LEU A 100 -13.94 -4.88 -7.85
C LEU A 100 -14.96 -6.03 -7.93
N GLN A 101 -15.62 -6.37 -6.82
CA GLN A 101 -16.66 -7.40 -6.81
C GLN A 101 -17.80 -7.08 -7.80
N ARG A 102 -18.25 -5.82 -7.85
CA ARG A 102 -19.26 -5.38 -8.83
C ARG A 102 -18.77 -5.48 -10.26
N PHE A 103 -17.52 -5.06 -10.51
CA PHE A 103 -16.91 -5.15 -11.84
C PHE A 103 -16.86 -6.59 -12.33
N LEU A 104 -16.44 -7.54 -11.49
CA LEU A 104 -16.37 -8.96 -11.89
C LEU A 104 -17.76 -9.55 -12.13
N HIS A 105 -18.75 -9.19 -11.31
CA HIS A 105 -20.14 -9.61 -11.56
C HIS A 105 -20.64 -9.13 -12.92
N ASP A 106 -20.43 -7.85 -13.25
CA ASP A 106 -20.80 -7.28 -14.55
C ASP A 106 -20.05 -7.94 -15.73
N GLU A 107 -18.79 -8.35 -15.54
CA GLU A 107 -18.00 -9.01 -16.59
C GLU A 107 -18.39 -10.48 -16.79
N VAL A 108 -18.80 -11.19 -15.73
CA VAL A 108 -19.41 -12.52 -15.85
C VAL A 108 -20.71 -12.46 -16.65
N ASP A 109 -21.55 -11.45 -16.39
CA ASP A 109 -22.79 -11.22 -17.13
C ASP A 109 -22.53 -10.89 -18.61
N LYS A 110 -21.50 -10.09 -18.91
CA LYS A 110 -21.13 -9.75 -20.28
C LYS A 110 -20.43 -10.87 -21.04
N ARG A 111 -19.56 -11.67 -20.41
CA ARG A 111 -18.92 -12.83 -21.05
C ARG A 111 -19.95 -13.92 -21.40
N SER A 112 -21.01 -14.03 -20.60
CA SER A 112 -22.19 -14.86 -20.91
C SER A 112 -22.96 -14.34 -22.14
N ALA A 113 -22.96 -13.02 -22.37
CA ALA A 113 -23.70 -12.36 -23.45
C ALA A 113 -22.87 -12.08 -24.74
N ARG A 114 -21.53 -12.02 -24.67
CA ARG A 114 -20.64 -11.58 -25.75
C ARG A 114 -19.45 -12.51 -25.92
N LYS A 115 -19.66 -13.63 -26.59
CA LYS A 115 -18.60 -14.21 -27.43
C LYS A 115 -18.41 -13.32 -28.65
N ARG A 116 -17.33 -12.52 -28.65
CA ARG A 116 -16.65 -11.78 -29.76
C ARG A 116 -16.67 -10.25 -29.63
N GLY A 117 -15.46 -9.67 -29.66
CA GLY A 117 -15.23 -8.23 -29.92
C GLY A 117 -14.18 -7.62 -29.00
N GLY A 118 -12.91 -7.99 -29.17
CA GLY A 118 -11.78 -7.41 -28.44
C GLY A 118 -11.20 -6.21 -29.18
N ASP A 119 -11.12 -5.07 -28.49
CA ASP A 119 -10.29 -3.95 -28.91
C ASP A 119 -9.77 -3.20 -27.68
N LEU A 120 -8.78 -3.82 -27.01
CA LEU A 120 -7.99 -3.17 -25.99
C LEU A 120 -6.52 -3.48 -26.25
N ARG A 121 -5.72 -2.42 -26.37
CA ARG A 121 -4.26 -2.52 -26.43
C ARG A 121 -3.77 -2.98 -25.06
N PHE A 122 -3.27 -4.21 -25.00
CA PHE A 122 -2.55 -4.74 -23.85
C PHE A 122 -1.39 -3.82 -23.49
N VAL A 123 -1.36 -3.36 -22.26
CA VAL A 123 -0.12 -2.89 -21.65
C VAL A 123 0.49 -4.13 -21.00
N SER A 124 1.66 -4.58 -21.45
CA SER A 124 2.38 -5.64 -20.74
C SER A 124 2.85 -5.06 -19.40
N TRP A 125 2.27 -5.56 -18.31
CA TRP A 125 2.65 -5.22 -16.94
C TRP A 125 3.70 -6.19 -16.37
N ASP A 126 4.41 -6.91 -17.25
CA ASP A 126 5.48 -7.85 -16.86
C ASP A 126 6.55 -7.15 -16.00
N ASP A 127 6.82 -5.87 -16.25
CA ASP A 127 7.73 -5.04 -15.45
C ASP A 127 7.27 -4.86 -13.98
N TRP A 128 5.96 -4.89 -13.71
CA TRP A 128 5.38 -4.71 -12.37
C TRP A 128 5.23 -6.06 -11.65
N MET A 129 5.12 -7.15 -12.41
CA MET A 129 5.26 -8.52 -11.93
C MET A 129 6.74 -8.87 -11.62
N ALA A 130 7.68 -8.20 -12.28
CA ALA A 130 9.13 -8.36 -12.12
C ALA A 130 9.74 -7.57 -10.95
N GLU A 131 9.02 -6.64 -10.31
CA GLU A 131 9.41 -6.22 -8.94
C GLU A 131 9.45 -7.50 -8.10
N ALA A 132 10.60 -7.79 -7.49
CA ALA A 132 10.94 -9.04 -6.82
C ALA A 132 9.73 -9.67 -6.08
N PRO A 133 9.62 -11.03 -6.07
CA PRO A 133 8.64 -11.72 -5.25
C PRO A 133 8.57 -11.03 -3.90
N SER A 134 7.37 -10.59 -3.51
CA SER A 134 7.14 -9.92 -2.24
C SER A 134 7.97 -10.62 -1.16
N HIS A 135 8.79 -9.90 -0.39
CA HIS A 135 9.57 -10.56 0.68
C HIS A 135 8.64 -11.18 1.73
N LEU A 136 7.35 -10.80 1.70
CA LEU A 136 6.21 -11.43 2.36
C LEU A 136 5.46 -12.36 1.38
N SER A 137 6.18 -13.26 0.72
CA SER A 137 5.58 -14.22 -0.21
C SER A 137 4.74 -15.22 0.57
N ILE A 138 3.44 -14.97 0.63
CA ILE A 138 2.45 -15.90 1.17
C ILE A 138 2.53 -17.18 0.33
N PRO A 139 2.96 -18.32 0.89
CA PRO A 139 2.98 -19.60 0.21
C PRO A 139 1.59 -19.97 -0.33
N GLN A 140 1.55 -20.58 -1.52
CA GLN A 140 0.28 -20.95 -2.16
C GLN A 140 -0.59 -21.85 -1.26
N TRP A 141 0.02 -22.80 -0.54
CA TRP A 141 -0.69 -23.76 0.33
C TRP A 141 -1.40 -23.13 1.55
N GLU A 142 -0.87 -22.04 2.11
CA GLU A 142 -1.54 -21.30 3.20
C GLU A 142 -2.75 -20.53 2.66
N SER A 143 -2.62 -20.06 1.42
CA SER A 143 -3.67 -19.29 0.79
C SER A 143 -4.86 -20.17 0.41
N ASP A 144 -4.70 -21.47 0.12
CA ASP A 144 -5.73 -22.32 -0.52
C ASP A 144 -7.12 -22.29 0.17
N ASN A 145 -7.16 -22.08 1.49
CA ASN A 145 -8.42 -22.01 2.25
C ASN A 145 -8.97 -20.59 2.50
N TRP A 146 -8.32 -19.54 1.99
CA TRP A 146 -8.75 -18.16 2.22
C TRP A 146 -9.81 -17.70 1.24
N SER A 147 -10.70 -16.83 1.71
CA SER A 147 -11.63 -16.13 0.82
C SER A 147 -10.88 -15.11 -0.05
N PRO A 148 -11.44 -14.75 -1.22
CA PRO A 148 -10.91 -13.68 -2.07
C PRO A 148 -10.65 -12.38 -1.29
N GLU A 149 -11.58 -11.98 -0.42
CA GLU A 149 -11.48 -10.76 0.39
C GLU A 149 -10.30 -10.83 1.35
N ARG A 150 -10.07 -11.99 1.97
CA ARG A 150 -8.93 -12.19 2.87
C ARG A 150 -7.61 -12.06 2.12
N ILE A 151 -7.50 -12.65 0.93
CA ILE A 151 -6.28 -12.54 0.11
C ILE A 151 -6.01 -11.10 -0.28
N PHE A 152 -7.05 -10.38 -0.68
CA PHE A 152 -6.94 -8.95 -0.98
C PHE A 152 -6.40 -8.18 0.24
N ASP A 153 -6.91 -8.47 1.44
CA ASP A 153 -6.52 -7.79 2.67
C ASP A 153 -5.10 -8.12 3.13
N VAL A 154 -4.67 -9.39 3.04
CA VAL A 154 -3.29 -9.77 3.38
C VAL A 154 -2.31 -9.19 2.36
N ARG A 155 -2.62 -9.24 1.06
CA ARG A 155 -1.78 -8.62 0.02
C ARG A 155 -1.71 -7.10 0.16
N TRP A 156 -2.81 -6.49 0.58
CA TRP A 156 -2.86 -5.07 0.90
C TRP A 156 -1.94 -4.74 2.09
N ALA A 157 -2.06 -5.49 3.19
CA ALA A 157 -1.20 -5.34 4.37
C ALA A 157 0.29 -5.52 4.03
N ALA A 158 0.62 -6.53 3.23
CA ALA A 158 1.99 -6.75 2.75
C ALA A 158 2.52 -5.56 1.93
N THR A 159 1.69 -4.98 1.06
CA THR A 159 2.06 -3.78 0.27
C THR A 159 2.37 -2.58 1.17
N VAL A 160 1.60 -2.38 2.24
CA VAL A 160 1.84 -1.30 3.23
C VAL A 160 3.17 -1.51 3.94
N VAL A 161 3.47 -2.73 4.37
CA VAL A 161 4.73 -3.08 5.04
C VAL A 161 5.93 -2.87 4.10
N GLU A 162 5.86 -3.39 2.87
CA GLU A 162 6.93 -3.27 1.88
C GLU A 162 7.25 -1.81 1.55
N ARG A 163 6.22 -0.97 1.37
CA ARG A 163 6.40 0.46 1.13
C ARG A 163 7.01 1.18 2.32
N ALA A 164 6.54 0.91 3.53
CA ALA A 164 7.12 1.49 4.74
C ALA A 164 8.59 1.09 4.94
N LEU A 165 8.95 -0.18 4.65
CA LEU A 165 10.34 -0.65 4.67
C LEU A 165 11.18 0.01 3.56
N ARG A 166 10.68 0.11 2.32
CA ARG A 166 11.36 0.78 1.20
C ARG A 166 11.68 2.24 1.56
N ARG A 167 10.67 2.99 2.02
CA ARG A 167 10.84 4.39 2.46
C ARG A 167 11.84 4.53 3.62
N LEU A 168 11.83 3.60 4.58
CA LEU A 168 12.79 3.60 5.68
C LEU A 168 14.22 3.35 5.19
N GLY A 169 14.38 2.43 4.23
CA GLY A 169 15.65 2.15 3.57
C GLY A 169 16.20 3.38 2.85
N ASP A 170 15.36 4.06 2.06
CA ASP A 170 15.72 5.28 1.34
C ASP A 170 16.12 6.43 2.29
N GLU A 171 15.41 6.58 3.42
CA GLU A 171 15.77 7.55 4.46
C GLU A 171 17.11 7.23 5.12
N CYS A 172 17.40 5.95 5.35
CA CYS A 172 18.67 5.52 5.89
C CYS A 172 19.80 5.74 4.88
N GLU A 173 19.56 5.46 3.61
CA GLU A 173 20.51 5.65 2.52
C GLU A 173 20.90 7.13 2.35
N LYS A 174 19.92 8.03 2.33
CA LYS A 174 20.15 9.50 2.31
C LYS A 174 21.01 10.00 3.47
N ARG A 175 21.05 9.27 4.60
CA ARG A 175 21.86 9.58 5.78
C ARG A 175 23.19 8.81 5.82
N GLY A 176 23.54 8.08 4.76
CA GLY A 176 24.74 7.23 4.70
C GLY A 176 24.67 5.97 5.58
N ARG A 177 23.45 5.54 5.96
CA ARG A 177 23.20 4.44 6.91
C ARG A 177 22.57 3.21 6.26
N ARG A 178 22.73 3.02 4.95
CA ARG A 178 22.18 1.87 4.20
C ARG A 178 22.56 0.53 4.82
N ARG A 179 23.85 0.33 5.12
CA ARG A 179 24.36 -0.89 5.76
C ARG A 179 23.73 -1.18 7.12
N ILE A 180 23.40 -0.16 7.91
CA ILE A 180 22.71 -0.34 9.21
C ILE A 180 21.29 -0.83 8.96
N PHE A 181 20.60 -0.24 7.98
CA PHE A 181 19.26 -0.65 7.61
C PHE A 181 19.24 -2.10 7.11
N ASP A 182 20.10 -2.47 6.15
CA ASP A 182 20.08 -3.82 5.57
C ASP A 182 20.29 -4.89 6.65
N VAL A 183 21.22 -4.65 7.59
CA VAL A 183 21.52 -5.58 8.69
C VAL A 183 20.40 -5.66 9.73
N LEU A 184 19.69 -4.55 10.02
CA LEU A 184 18.68 -4.50 11.08
C LEU A 184 17.24 -4.65 10.57
N SER A 185 17.01 -4.57 9.26
CA SER A 185 15.68 -4.57 8.64
C SER A 185 14.87 -5.82 8.97
N GLY A 186 15.50 -7.01 8.98
CA GLY A 186 14.86 -8.27 9.34
C GLY A 186 14.34 -8.32 10.78
N CYS A 187 14.90 -7.52 11.69
CA CYS A 187 14.48 -7.45 13.09
C CYS A 187 13.34 -6.46 13.35
N LEU A 188 12.91 -5.73 12.32
CA LEU A 188 11.80 -4.78 12.45
C LEU A 188 10.45 -5.49 12.46
N ALA A 189 10.34 -6.63 11.78
CA ALA A 189 9.17 -7.52 11.77
C ALA A 189 9.22 -8.57 12.89
N ALA A 190 10.42 -9.01 13.30
CA ALA A 190 10.57 -10.04 14.33
C ALA A 190 10.09 -9.58 15.74
N GLU A 191 9.58 -10.56 16.49
CA GLU A 191 9.32 -10.42 17.93
C GLU A 191 10.62 -10.14 18.69
N ARG A 192 10.50 -9.47 19.85
CA ARG A 192 11.67 -8.98 20.59
C ARG A 192 12.57 -10.11 21.11
N GLU A 193 12.03 -11.32 21.25
CA GLU A 193 12.71 -12.48 21.85
C GLU A 193 13.66 -13.19 20.86
N ASP A 194 13.48 -13.01 19.55
CA ASP A 194 14.28 -13.65 18.51
C ASP A 194 15.53 -12.85 18.08
N ILE A 195 15.77 -11.68 18.67
CA ILE A 195 16.79 -10.72 18.19
C ILE A 195 18.10 -10.89 18.98
N SER A 196 19.10 -11.51 18.34
CA SER A 196 20.48 -11.56 18.86
C SER A 196 21.23 -10.24 18.65
N TYR A 197 21.07 -9.27 19.57
CA TYR A 197 21.77 -7.98 19.53
C TYR A 197 23.31 -8.12 19.47
N ALA A 198 23.86 -9.17 20.11
CA ALA A 198 25.29 -9.50 20.07
C ALA A 198 25.79 -9.80 18.64
N THR A 199 24.97 -10.48 17.83
CA THR A 199 25.31 -10.79 16.44
C THR A 199 25.35 -9.53 15.58
N PHE A 200 24.36 -8.65 15.73
CA PHE A 200 24.32 -7.38 15.00
C PHE A 200 25.42 -6.41 15.43
N ALA A 201 25.76 -6.38 16.72
CA ALA A 201 26.89 -5.61 17.26
C ALA A 201 28.21 -5.99 16.57
N ARG A 202 28.47 -7.30 16.43
CA ARG A 202 29.65 -7.83 15.73
C ARG A 202 29.66 -7.50 14.23
N ILE A 203 28.52 -7.63 13.55
CA ILE A 203 28.40 -7.33 12.10
C ILE A 203 28.61 -5.84 11.81
N LEU A 204 28.11 -4.96 12.68
CA LEU A 204 28.16 -3.51 12.52
C LEU A 204 29.42 -2.88 13.16
N GLY A 205 30.19 -3.63 13.94
CA GLY A 205 31.33 -3.09 14.70
C GLY A 205 30.90 -2.09 15.78
N LEU A 206 29.71 -2.29 16.36
CA LEU A 206 29.11 -1.40 17.36
C LEU A 206 28.95 -2.09 18.70
N GLN A 207 28.79 -1.31 19.78
CA GLN A 207 28.38 -1.83 21.08
C GLN A 207 26.91 -2.28 21.05
N GLU A 208 26.56 -3.35 21.78
CA GLU A 208 25.18 -3.85 21.83
C GLU A 208 24.17 -2.78 22.26
N THR A 209 24.56 -1.90 23.19
CA THR A 209 23.74 -0.77 23.64
C THR A 209 23.46 0.22 22.49
N ALA A 210 24.44 0.47 21.62
CA ALA A 210 24.27 1.31 20.44
C ALA A 210 23.33 0.65 19.41
N VAL A 211 23.43 -0.67 19.23
CA VAL A 211 22.52 -1.44 18.35
C VAL A 211 21.09 -1.40 18.89
N LYS A 212 20.86 -1.61 20.19
CA LYS A 212 19.54 -1.50 20.82
C LYS A 212 18.90 -0.13 20.56
N ASN A 213 19.67 0.95 20.71
CA ASN A 213 19.20 2.31 20.45
C ASN A 213 18.92 2.57 18.96
N LEU A 214 19.66 1.94 18.04
CA LEU A 214 19.40 2.02 16.60
C LEU A 214 18.11 1.27 16.23
N VAL A 215 17.93 0.04 16.74
CA VAL A 215 16.71 -0.75 16.52
C VAL A 215 15.49 -0.03 17.06
N HIS A 216 15.56 0.56 18.27
CA HIS A 216 14.44 1.34 18.83
C HIS A 216 14.04 2.49 17.89
N ARG A 217 15.01 3.30 17.45
CA ARG A 217 14.76 4.43 16.55
C ARG A 217 14.22 3.99 15.19
N LEU A 218 14.74 2.89 14.64
CA LEU A 218 14.24 2.32 13.38
C LEU A 218 12.80 1.80 13.55
N ARG A 219 12.47 1.11 14.64
CA ARG A 219 11.10 0.65 14.92
C ARG A 219 10.13 1.81 15.13
N ASP A 220 10.55 2.88 15.79
CA ASP A 220 9.73 4.10 15.94
C ASP A 220 9.48 4.75 14.57
N ARG A 221 10.52 4.93 13.75
CA ARG A 221 10.37 5.52 12.42
C ARG A 221 9.53 4.63 11.51
N TYR A 222 9.75 3.31 11.54
CA TYR A 222 8.96 2.33 10.82
C TYR A 222 7.46 2.41 11.19
N ARG A 223 7.14 2.47 12.49
CA ARG A 223 5.76 2.66 12.97
C ARG A 223 5.12 3.96 12.48
N ASN A 224 5.89 5.04 12.39
CA ASN A 224 5.41 6.30 11.85
C ASN A 224 5.15 6.20 10.34
N LEU A 225 6.06 5.57 9.59
CA LEU A 225 5.88 5.35 8.15
C LEU A 225 4.65 4.45 7.86
N LEU A 226 4.43 3.39 8.64
CA LEU A 226 3.21 2.58 8.55
C LEU A 226 1.94 3.43 8.79
N ARG A 227 1.96 4.29 9.81
CA ARG A 227 0.85 5.22 10.07
C ARG A 227 0.64 6.19 8.92
N GLU A 228 1.71 6.73 8.33
CA GLU A 228 1.64 7.61 7.16
C GLU A 228 1.03 6.87 5.95
N GLU A 229 1.43 5.62 5.67
CA GLU A 229 0.87 4.83 4.56
C GLU A 229 -0.62 4.50 4.77
N VAL A 230 -1.04 4.18 6.00
CA VAL A 230 -2.45 3.93 6.33
C VAL A 230 -3.26 5.23 6.38
N ALA A 231 -2.68 6.34 6.84
CA ALA A 231 -3.32 7.65 6.81
C ALA A 231 -3.74 8.05 5.38
N GLN A 232 -2.99 7.59 4.37
CA GLN A 232 -3.35 7.84 2.97
C GLN A 232 -4.64 7.13 2.52
N THR A 233 -5.11 6.09 3.22
CA THR A 233 -6.26 5.25 2.80
C THR A 233 -7.49 5.38 3.69
N VAL A 234 -7.39 6.05 4.84
CA VAL A 234 -8.50 6.24 5.78
C VAL A 234 -9.11 7.64 5.69
N GLY A 235 -10.37 7.76 6.08
CA GLY A 235 -11.10 9.03 6.00
C GLY A 235 -10.72 10.05 7.09
N GLY A 236 -10.09 9.59 8.18
CA GLY A 236 -9.69 10.43 9.30
C GLY A 236 -8.68 9.75 10.22
N ALA A 237 -7.98 10.56 11.03
CA ALA A 237 -6.90 10.10 11.91
C ALA A 237 -7.34 9.08 12.96
N ASN A 238 -8.61 9.15 13.39
CA ASN A 238 -9.21 8.21 14.34
C ASN A 238 -9.33 6.78 13.81
N GLN A 239 -9.25 6.56 12.50
CA GLN A 239 -9.35 5.24 11.88
C GLN A 239 -7.99 4.57 11.65
N ILE A 240 -6.88 5.28 11.88
CA ILE A 240 -5.52 4.80 11.57
C ILE A 240 -5.14 3.61 12.44
N ASP A 241 -5.26 3.74 13.77
CA ASP A 241 -4.86 2.66 14.69
C ASP A 241 -5.76 1.42 14.54
N ASP A 242 -7.04 1.61 14.21
CA ASP A 242 -7.97 0.51 13.93
C ASP A 242 -7.62 -0.24 12.65
N GLU A 243 -7.30 0.47 11.57
CA GLU A 243 -6.87 -0.16 10.31
C GLU A 243 -5.51 -0.82 10.48
N LEU A 244 -4.56 -0.22 11.20
CA LEU A 244 -3.27 -0.87 11.48
C LEU A 244 -3.44 -2.17 12.25
N ARG A 245 -4.27 -2.19 13.31
CA ARG A 245 -4.57 -3.42 14.06
C ARG A 245 -5.16 -4.50 13.17
N TYR A 246 -6.09 -4.13 12.28
CA TYR A 246 -6.69 -5.04 11.32
C TYR A 246 -5.65 -5.64 10.35
N LEU A 247 -4.79 -4.81 9.76
CA LEU A 247 -3.77 -5.27 8.81
C LEU A 247 -2.71 -6.14 9.48
N CYS A 248 -2.30 -5.83 10.71
CA CYS A 248 -1.43 -6.70 11.49
C CYS A 248 -2.07 -8.06 11.76
N ALA A 249 -3.36 -8.10 12.13
CA ALA A 249 -4.07 -9.36 12.33
C ALA A 249 -4.22 -10.18 11.04
N ALA A 250 -4.42 -9.51 9.90
CA ALA A 250 -4.48 -10.18 8.61
C ALA A 250 -3.15 -10.87 8.25
N LEU A 251 -2.01 -10.20 8.51
CA LEU A 251 -0.67 -10.77 8.30
C LEU A 251 -0.31 -11.85 9.33
N ALA A 252 -0.65 -11.68 10.60
CA ALA A 252 -0.35 -12.68 11.62
C ALA A 252 -1.16 -13.98 11.44
N ALA A 253 -2.34 -13.88 10.83
CA ALA A 253 -3.14 -15.05 10.46
C ALA A 253 -2.70 -15.68 9.12
N SER A 254 -1.57 -15.22 8.56
CA SER A 254 -0.89 -15.81 7.41
C SER A 254 0.44 -16.48 7.76
N GLU A 255 0.78 -16.60 9.05
CA GLU A 255 1.91 -17.38 9.56
C GLU A 255 1.37 -18.62 10.32
#